data_AF-A0A2E3XGZ5-F1
#
_entry.id   AF-A0A2E3XGZ5-F1
#
_cell.length_a   1.000
_cell.length_b   1.000
_cell.length_c   1.000
_cell.angle_alpha   90.00
_cell.angle_beta   90.00
_cell.angle_gamma   90.00
#
_symmetry.space_group_name_H-M   'P 1'
#
loop_
_entity.id
_entity.type
_entity.pdbx_description
1 polymer ?
#
loop_
_entity_poly.entity_id
_entity_poly.type
_entity_poly.pdbx_seq_one_letter_code
_entity_poly.pdbx_strand_id
1 'polypeptide(L)'
;MRYGSANFGITGVDWQQRVNFERMRTYRLERAREMMKKAGLGAMLCLYDENVRYITGTLTPGWNRLKPGLRYALLCGDGQPVLFEQGDIGAQVERHAPWIPPENIRYSYA
;
A
#
# COMPACT_ATOMS: atom_id res chain seq x y z
N MET A 1 3.79 28.20 -6.01
CA MET A 1 4.69 27.29 -5.29
C MET A 1 4.96 26.09 -6.20
N ARG A 2 6.19 25.90 -6.71
CA ARG A 2 6.51 24.77 -7.61
C ARG A 2 6.79 23.54 -6.74
N TYR A 3 5.91 22.54 -6.80
CA TYR A 3 6.12 21.25 -6.15
C TYR A 3 7.39 20.60 -6.72
N GLY A 4 8.28 20.16 -5.84
CA GLY A 4 9.52 19.47 -6.20
C GLY A 4 9.28 18.27 -7.13
N SER A 5 10.19 18.10 -8.08
CA SER A 5 10.22 17.04 -9.07
C SER A 5 10.34 15.66 -8.40
N ALA A 6 9.45 14.75 -8.80
CA ALA A 6 9.52 13.34 -8.43
C ALA A 6 10.72 12.68 -9.12
N ASN A 7 11.53 11.92 -8.37
CA ASN A 7 12.61 11.13 -8.92
C ASN A 7 12.06 9.85 -9.57
N PHE A 8 12.16 9.73 -10.90
CA PHE A 8 11.89 8.52 -11.65
C PHE A 8 13.13 7.61 -11.68
N GLY A 9 13.54 7.09 -10.51
CA GLY A 9 14.65 6.12 -10.40
C GLY A 9 16.03 6.61 -10.88
N ILE A 10 17.08 5.83 -10.62
CA ILE A 10 18.48 6.22 -10.94
C ILE A 10 18.85 5.81 -12.37
N THR A 11 18.30 4.72 -12.92
CA THR A 11 18.40 4.32 -14.34
C THR A 11 17.42 3.18 -14.65
N GLY A 12 16.75 3.24 -15.81
CA GLY A 12 16.09 2.07 -16.40
C GLY A 12 17.12 1.19 -17.12
N VAL A 13 17.03 -0.14 -16.97
CA VAL A 13 17.85 -1.10 -17.71
C VAL A 13 16.95 -2.15 -18.34
N ASP A 14 16.92 -2.20 -19.67
CA ASP A 14 16.04 -3.03 -20.49
C ASP A 14 16.57 -4.46 -20.74
N TRP A 15 17.88 -4.66 -20.56
CA TRP A 15 18.57 -5.94 -20.77
C TRP A 15 18.76 -6.78 -19.48
N GLN A 16 18.43 -6.25 -18.30
CA GLN A 16 18.55 -6.97 -17.03
C GLN A 16 17.19 -7.39 -16.50
N GLN A 17 17.02 -8.67 -16.17
CA GLN A 17 15.87 -9.14 -15.41
C GLN A 17 15.93 -8.65 -13.96
N ARG A 18 15.20 -7.57 -13.66
CA ARG A 18 15.05 -7.02 -12.30
C ARG A 18 13.71 -7.40 -11.66
N VAL A 19 13.48 -6.90 -10.45
CA VAL A 19 12.21 -7.12 -9.74
C VAL A 19 11.06 -6.50 -10.53
N ASN A 20 10.13 -7.34 -10.98
CA ASN A 20 8.83 -6.89 -11.45
C ASN A 20 7.95 -6.59 -10.22
N PHE A 21 7.90 -5.31 -9.83
CA PHE A 21 7.16 -4.88 -8.64
C PHE A 21 5.65 -5.02 -8.80
N GLU A 22 5.11 -4.88 -10.01
CA GLU A 22 3.69 -5.08 -10.28
C GLU A 22 3.27 -6.53 -10.05
N ARG A 23 4.02 -7.48 -10.62
CA ARG A 23 3.82 -8.91 -10.39
C ARG A 23 3.95 -9.23 -8.89
N MET A 24 4.93 -8.66 -8.21
CA MET A 24 5.12 -8.88 -6.77
C MET A 24 3.94 -8.35 -5.93
N ARG A 25 3.44 -7.14 -6.21
CA ARG A 25 2.28 -6.57 -5.50
C ARG A 25 1.03 -7.42 -5.73
N THR A 26 0.77 -7.80 -6.98
CA THR A 26 -0.36 -8.63 -7.37
C THR A 26 -0.32 -9.98 -6.65
N TYR A 27 0.85 -10.65 -6.69
CA TYR A 27 1.04 -11.93 -5.99
C TYR A 27 0.75 -11.84 -4.49
N ARG A 28 1.24 -10.79 -3.81
CA ARG A 28 1.03 -10.62 -2.37
C ARG A 28 -0.44 -10.40 -2.02
N LEU A 29 -1.13 -9.55 -2.79
CA LEU A 29 -2.55 -9.29 -2.58
C LEU A 29 -3.39 -10.55 -2.79
N GLU A 30 -3.17 -11.27 -3.88
CA GLU A 30 -3.90 -12.52 -4.16
C GLU A 30 -3.58 -13.61 -3.14
N ARG A 31 -2.31 -13.70 -2.68
CA ARG A 31 -1.95 -14.62 -1.60
C ARG A 31 -2.65 -14.29 -0.29
N ALA A 32 -2.79 -13.02 0.06
CA ALA A 32 -3.55 -12.60 1.24
C ALA A 32 -5.02 -13.02 1.14
N ARG A 33 -5.64 -12.83 -0.03
CA ARG A 33 -7.03 -13.26 -0.29
C ARG A 33 -7.21 -14.77 -0.21
N GLU A 34 -6.27 -15.53 -0.78
CA GLU A 34 -6.26 -16.99 -0.70
C GLU A 34 -6.25 -17.45 0.76
N MET A 35 -5.41 -16.85 1.60
CA MET A 35 -5.32 -17.17 3.02
C MET A 35 -6.57 -16.74 3.79
N MET A 36 -7.17 -15.59 3.46
CA MET A 36 -8.46 -15.16 4.02
C MET A 36 -9.58 -16.17 3.70
N LYS A 37 -9.67 -16.64 2.44
CA LYS A 37 -10.65 -17.66 2.03
C LYS A 37 -10.46 -18.97 2.79
N LYS A 38 -9.21 -19.44 2.92
CA LYS A 38 -8.90 -20.64 3.72
C LYS A 38 -9.26 -20.50 5.19
N ALA A 39 -9.15 -19.29 5.74
CA ALA A 39 -9.49 -18.99 7.12
C ALA A 39 -10.97 -18.61 7.33
N GLY A 40 -11.79 -18.57 6.27
CA GLY A 40 -13.19 -18.16 6.36
C GLY A 40 -13.40 -16.67 6.72
N LEU A 41 -12.43 -15.80 6.41
CA LEU A 41 -12.48 -14.38 6.74
C LEU A 41 -13.09 -13.55 5.61
N GLY A 42 -14.09 -12.73 5.94
CA GLY A 42 -14.68 -11.75 5.00
C GLY A 42 -13.85 -10.47 4.85
N ALA A 43 -13.07 -10.11 5.87
CA ALA A 43 -12.20 -8.94 5.85
C ALA A 43 -10.98 -9.12 6.77
N MET A 44 -9.92 -8.34 6.50
CA MET A 44 -8.70 -8.28 7.31
C MET A 44 -8.30 -6.82 7.54
N LEU A 45 -8.20 -6.42 8.80
CA LEU A 45 -7.65 -5.12 9.22
C LEU A 45 -6.18 -5.28 9.61
N CYS A 46 -5.29 -4.56 8.93
CA CYS A 46 -3.85 -4.55 9.19
C CYS A 46 -3.44 -3.25 9.87
N LEU A 47 -2.98 -3.34 11.12
CA LEU A 47 -2.50 -2.19 11.90
C LEU A 47 -0.97 -2.04 11.88
N TYR A 48 -0.24 -3.12 11.64
CA TYR A 48 1.23 -3.10 11.54
C TYR A 48 1.68 -2.77 10.13
N ASP A 49 2.68 -1.89 10.00
CA ASP A 49 3.12 -1.35 8.72
C ASP A 49 3.64 -2.44 7.77
N GLU A 50 4.23 -3.51 8.28
CA GLU A 50 4.71 -4.62 7.46
C GLU A 50 3.54 -5.32 6.75
N ASN A 51 2.42 -5.50 7.46
CA ASN A 51 1.21 -6.09 6.92
C ASN A 51 0.52 -5.13 5.95
N VAL A 52 0.43 -3.84 6.30
CA VAL A 52 -0.09 -2.79 5.41
C VAL A 52 0.75 -2.74 4.12
N ARG A 53 2.08 -2.72 4.23
CA ARG A 53 3.00 -2.75 3.09
C ARG A 53 2.82 -4.01 2.25
N TYR A 54 2.58 -5.15 2.88
CA TYR A 54 2.39 -6.41 2.19
C TYR A 54 1.17 -6.37 1.27
N ILE A 55 0.02 -5.92 1.77
CA ILE A 55 -1.24 -5.94 1.01
C ILE A 55 -1.43 -4.73 0.09
N THR A 56 -0.82 -3.58 0.40
CA THR A 56 -0.99 -2.34 -0.38
C THR A 56 0.21 -2.02 -1.27
N GLY A 57 1.39 -2.56 -0.98
CA GLY A 57 2.62 -2.18 -1.67
C GLY A 57 3.11 -0.75 -1.41
N THR A 58 2.43 0.04 -0.56
CA THR A 58 2.78 1.44 -0.27
C THR A 58 3.73 1.55 0.93
N LEU A 59 4.53 2.60 0.99
CA LEU A 59 5.49 2.86 2.07
C LEU A 59 5.10 4.13 2.83
N THR A 60 5.32 4.13 4.14
CA THR A 60 5.20 5.30 5.01
C THR A 60 6.55 5.64 5.65
N PRO A 61 6.75 6.88 6.14
CA PRO A 61 7.83 7.19 7.07
C PRO A 61 7.82 6.28 8.32
N GLY A 62 9.01 5.87 8.76
CA GLY A 62 9.16 4.87 9.84
C GLY A 62 8.59 5.27 11.20
N TRP A 63 8.40 6.57 11.47
CA TRP A 63 7.80 7.03 12.73
C TRP A 63 6.33 6.64 12.89
N ASN A 64 5.61 6.37 11.79
CA ASN A 64 4.24 5.83 11.82
C ASN A 64 4.19 4.39 12.38
N ARG A 65 5.29 3.64 12.32
CA ARG A 65 5.35 2.27 12.87
C ARG A 65 5.25 2.23 14.39
N LEU A 66 5.65 3.30 15.05
CA LEU A 66 5.70 3.38 16.52
C LEU A 66 4.31 3.64 17.14
N LYS A 67 3.30 3.96 16.34
CA LYS A 67 1.96 4.33 16.81
C LYS A 67 0.88 3.65 15.95
N PRO A 68 0.44 2.44 16.35
CA PRO A 68 -0.67 1.77 15.69
C PRO A 68 -1.90 2.68 15.60
N GLY A 69 -2.51 2.78 14.42
CA GLY A 69 -3.66 3.66 14.15
C GLY A 69 -3.33 4.87 13.28
N LEU A 70 -2.09 5.37 13.28
CA LEU A 70 -1.70 6.45 12.36
C LEU A 70 -1.72 6.02 10.90
N ARG A 71 -1.50 4.73 10.66
CA ARG A 71 -1.64 4.08 9.36
C ARG A 71 -2.21 2.68 9.53
N TYR A 72 -3.15 2.32 8.67
CA TYR A 72 -3.74 0.98 8.64
C TYR A 72 -4.38 0.72 7.28
N ALA A 73 -4.64 -0.56 6.99
CA ALA A 73 -5.32 -0.94 5.77
C ALA A 73 -6.38 -2.00 6.04
N LEU A 74 -7.49 -1.91 5.30
CA LEU A 74 -8.60 -2.83 5.33
C LEU A 74 -8.71 -3.54 3.98
N LEU A 75 -8.65 -4.87 3.99
CA LEU A 75 -8.89 -5.70 2.81
C LEU A 75 -10.23 -6.44 2.99
N CYS A 76 -11.19 -6.19 2.10
CA CYS A 76 -12.53 -6.81 2.14
C CYS A 76 -12.72 -7.75 0.94
N GLY A 77 -12.87 -9.04 1.20
CA GLY A 77 -13.06 -10.06 0.15
C GLY A 77 -12.07 -9.93 -1.01
N ASP A 78 -12.61 -9.82 -2.23
CA ASP A 78 -11.85 -9.67 -3.47
C ASP A 78 -11.72 -8.18 -3.92
N GLY A 79 -12.02 -7.22 -3.04
CA GLY A 79 -11.89 -5.78 -3.29
C GLY A 79 -10.44 -5.27 -3.12
N GLN A 80 -10.13 -4.11 -3.72
CA GLN A 80 -8.85 -3.45 -3.49
C GLN A 80 -8.73 -3.02 -2.02
N PRO A 81 -7.52 -3.06 -1.41
CA PRO A 81 -7.33 -2.56 -0.05
C PRO A 81 -7.74 -1.08 0.07
N VAL A 82 -8.38 -0.73 1.18
CA VAL A 82 -8.57 0.66 1.61
C VAL A 82 -7.42 1.02 2.54
N LEU A 83 -6.68 2.08 2.22
CA LEU A 83 -5.52 2.54 2.96
C LEU A 83 -5.86 3.83 3.70
N PHE A 84 -5.57 3.84 4.99
CA PHE A 84 -5.75 5.00 5.87
C PHE A 84 -4.38 5.56 6.21
N GLU A 85 -4.13 6.81 5.81
CA GLU A 85 -2.85 7.51 5.99
C GLU A 85 -3.00 8.76 6.85
N GLN A 86 -1.92 9.12 7.53
CA GLN A 86 -1.85 10.36 8.29
C GLN A 86 -1.44 11.56 7.42
N GLY A 87 -2.13 12.68 7.63
CA GLY A 87 -1.72 13.99 7.10
C GLY A 87 -1.62 14.01 5.58
N ASP A 88 -0.55 14.59 5.06
CA ASP A 88 -0.30 14.75 3.63
C ASP A 88 0.25 13.48 2.96
N ILE A 89 0.50 12.40 3.71
CA ILE A 89 1.01 11.14 3.16
C ILE A 89 0.01 10.53 2.17
N GLY A 90 -1.30 10.66 2.42
CA GLY A 90 -2.34 10.21 1.49
C GLY A 90 -2.18 10.82 0.10
N ALA A 91 -1.86 12.11 0.01
CA ALA A 91 -1.62 12.79 -1.26
C ALA A 91 -0.35 12.27 -1.98
N GLN A 92 0.68 11.88 -1.22
CA GLN A 92 1.88 11.25 -1.81
C GLN A 92 1.57 9.83 -2.30
N VAL A 93 0.74 9.07 -1.58
CA VAL A 93 0.29 7.75 -2.04
C VAL A 93 -0.49 7.89 -3.34
N GLU A 94 -1.45 8.80 -3.41
CA GLU A 94 -2.24 9.03 -4.63
C GLU A 94 -1.34 9.38 -5.83
N ARG A 95 -0.32 10.21 -5.60
CA ARG A 95 0.64 10.61 -6.64
C ARG A 95 1.55 9.48 -7.13
N HIS A 96 1.94 8.55 -6.25
CA HIS A 96 3.05 7.62 -6.51
C HIS A 96 2.67 6.13 -6.53
N ALA A 97 1.47 5.77 -6.09
CA ALA A 97 0.97 4.40 -6.01
C ALA A 97 -0.33 4.23 -6.81
N PRO A 98 -0.28 4.32 -8.16
CA PRO A 98 -1.47 4.30 -9.02
C PRO A 98 -2.27 2.99 -8.99
N TRP A 99 -1.75 1.96 -8.33
CA TRP A 99 -2.45 0.69 -8.11
C TRP A 99 -3.44 0.74 -6.92
N ILE A 100 -3.42 1.79 -6.10
CA ILE A 100 -4.45 2.03 -5.08
C ILE A 100 -5.48 3.00 -5.70
N PRO A 101 -6.76 2.60 -5.80
CA PRO A 101 -7.81 3.51 -6.28
C PRO A 101 -7.86 4.78 -5.41
N PRO A 102 -8.01 5.99 -5.97
CA PRO A 102 -8.06 7.23 -5.19
C PRO A 102 -9.15 7.21 -4.10
N GLU A 103 -10.31 6.61 -4.38
CA GLU A 103 -11.42 6.43 -3.44
C GLU A 103 -11.09 5.49 -2.27
N ASN A 104 -10.01 4.72 -2.38
CA ASN A 104 -9.51 3.83 -1.33
C ASN A 104 -8.40 4.47 -0.50
N ILE A 105 -8.00 5.70 -0.80
CA ILE A 105 -7.04 6.46 0.02
C ILE A 105 -7.86 7.35 0.96
N ARG A 106 -7.71 7.11 2.26
CA ARG A 106 -8.51 7.77 3.31
C ARG A 106 -7.59 8.36 4.38
N TYR A 107 -8.12 9.33 5.13
CA TYR A 107 -7.44 9.85 6.30
C TYR A 107 -7.56 8.85 7.46
N SER A 108 -6.45 8.59 8.14
CA SER A 108 -6.49 7.93 9.45
C SER A 108 -7.08 8.90 10.49
N TYR A 109 -7.85 8.34 11.42
CA TYR A 109 -8.56 9.10 12.46
C TYR A 109 -7.87 9.05 13.82
N ALA A 110 -6.57 8.72 13.83
CA ALA A 110 -5.73 8.66 15.03
C ALA A 110 -4.83 9.90 15.15
#